data_AF-A0A7V4Y343-F1
#
_entry.id   AF-A0A7V4Y343-F1
#
_cell.length_a   1.000
_cell.length_b   1.000
_cell.length_c   1.000
_cell.angle_alpha   90.00
_cell.angle_beta   90.00
_cell.angle_gamma   90.00
#
_symmetry.space_group_name_H-M   'P 1'
#
loop_
_entity.id
_entity.type
_entity.pdbx_description
1 polymer ?
#
loop_
_entity_poly.entity_id
_entity_poly.type
_entity_poly.pdbx_seq_one_letter_code
_entity_poly.pdbx_strand_id
1 'polypeptide(L)'
;MADFGSFCLLLALCLSILSLFAALLGGLQKQNRIVRIAQRAAFAALGCIGLALGALIYLLLTDDFSISHVAETSNRNLPVWYKVAAVWGAHDGSLLLWVFFTALISGVVIYQNRARFQNTMPYVVAVLMLNLSFFLVLNFFLSNPFARLMQILPDGSAQPFVPPDGRGLNPLLQYWAMVIHPPILYLGFIGFVVPFAFAVADLVTRQPKNAWIQVTRRWTLTTWLLLGIGVLLGAKWAYVVLGWG
;
A
#
# COMPACT_ATOMS: atom_id res chain seq x y z
N MET A 1 -14.09 9.30 11.31
CA MET A 1 -13.45 8.73 10.11
C MET A 1 -12.36 7.70 10.43
N ALA A 2 -11.61 7.84 11.52
CA ALA A 2 -10.58 6.87 11.91
C ALA A 2 -11.10 5.44 12.15
N ASP A 3 -12.22 5.28 12.86
CA ASP A 3 -12.82 3.96 13.09
C ASP A 3 -13.25 3.30 11.76
N PHE A 4 -13.76 4.10 10.81
CA PHE A 4 -14.10 3.64 9.46
C PHE A 4 -12.86 3.21 8.67
N GLY A 5 -11.77 3.97 8.71
CA GLY A 5 -10.49 3.62 8.08
C GLY A 5 -9.90 2.32 8.66
N SER A 6 -9.89 2.19 9.99
CA SER A 6 -9.48 0.97 10.69
C SER A 6 -10.32 -0.24 10.29
N PHE A 7 -11.65 -0.08 10.26
CA PHE A 7 -12.56 -1.14 9.81
C PHE A 7 -12.27 -1.57 8.37
N CYS A 8 -12.06 -0.60 7.46
CA CYS A 8 -11.71 -0.88 6.07
C CYS A 8 -10.39 -1.66 5.95
N LEU A 9 -9.37 -1.34 6.76
CA LEU A 9 -8.11 -2.08 6.80
C LEU A 9 -8.29 -3.53 7.29
N LEU A 10 -9.04 -3.71 8.37
CA LEU A 10 -9.32 -5.05 8.90
C LEU A 10 -10.12 -5.89 7.89
N LEU A 11 -11.13 -5.29 7.26
CA LEU A 11 -11.91 -5.96 6.22
C LEU A 11 -11.04 -6.31 5.01
N ALA A 12 -10.14 -5.41 4.60
CA ALA A 12 -9.18 -5.68 3.53
C ALA A 12 -8.28 -6.87 3.86
N LEU A 13 -7.82 -7.00 5.11
CA LEU A 13 -7.02 -8.13 5.58
C LEU A 13 -7.81 -9.44 5.51
N CYS A 14 -9.06 -9.45 5.99
CA CYS A 14 -9.93 -10.63 5.86
C CYS A 14 -10.15 -11.02 4.39
N LEU A 15 -10.37 -10.04 3.51
CA LEU A 15 -10.58 -10.25 2.07
C LEU A 15 -9.32 -10.72 1.35
N SER A 16 -8.13 -10.22 1.71
CA SER A 16 -6.86 -10.66 1.12
C SER A 16 -6.55 -12.11 1.53
N ILE A 17 -6.80 -12.48 2.78
CA ILE A 17 -6.66 -13.86 3.27
C ILE A 17 -7.68 -14.79 2.58
N LEU A 18 -8.94 -14.37 2.48
CA LEU A 18 -9.96 -15.11 1.72
C LEU A 18 -9.53 -15.31 0.27
N SER A 19 -9.02 -14.25 -0.36
CA SER A 19 -8.52 -14.31 -1.74
C SER A 19 -7.34 -15.27 -1.88
N LEU A 20 -6.38 -15.25 -0.95
CA LEU A 20 -5.24 -16.16 -0.92
C LEU A 20 -5.69 -17.62 -0.91
N PHE A 21 -6.52 -18.01 0.06
CA PHE A 21 -6.97 -19.39 0.20
C PHE A 21 -7.88 -19.82 -0.95
N ALA A 22 -8.81 -18.95 -1.38
CA ALA A 22 -9.66 -19.24 -2.53
C ALA A 22 -8.84 -19.40 -3.83
N ALA A 23 -7.76 -18.64 -4.01
CA ALA A 23 -6.91 -18.77 -5.18
C ALA A 23 -6.15 -20.10 -5.19
N LEU A 24 -5.59 -20.50 -4.04
CA LEU A 24 -4.91 -21.79 -3.90
C LEU A 24 -5.88 -22.97 -4.11
N LEU A 25 -7.03 -22.97 -3.42
CA LEU A 25 -8.04 -24.01 -3.55
C LEU A 25 -8.62 -24.08 -4.97
N GLY A 26 -8.93 -22.92 -5.56
CA GLY A 26 -9.45 -22.83 -6.93
C GLY A 26 -8.46 -23.34 -7.98
N GLY A 27 -7.17 -23.07 -7.79
CA GLY A 27 -6.09 -23.61 -8.63
C GLY A 27 -5.95 -25.12 -8.50
N LEU A 28 -5.89 -25.64 -7.27
CA LEU A 28 -5.73 -27.08 -6.99
C LEU A 28 -6.93 -27.90 -7.48
N GLN A 29 -8.15 -27.44 -7.22
CA GLN A 29 -9.38 -28.14 -7.61
C GLN A 29 -9.79 -27.89 -9.06
N LYS A 30 -9.09 -27.00 -9.78
CA LYS A 30 -9.43 -26.53 -11.13
C LYS A 30 -10.88 -26.01 -11.23
N GLN A 31 -11.36 -25.37 -10.16
CA GLN A 31 -12.73 -24.86 -10.08
C GLN A 31 -12.78 -23.35 -10.36
N ASN A 32 -13.21 -22.99 -11.57
CA ASN A 32 -13.32 -21.60 -12.02
C ASN A 32 -14.23 -20.74 -11.12
N ARG A 33 -15.21 -21.33 -10.44
CA ARG A 33 -16.09 -20.61 -9.50
C ARG A 33 -15.31 -20.09 -8.29
N ILE A 34 -14.42 -20.89 -7.71
CA ILE A 34 -13.60 -20.51 -6.56
C ILE A 34 -12.54 -19.49 -6.97
N VAL A 35 -11.92 -19.66 -8.15
CA VAL A 35 -10.98 -18.67 -8.71
C VAL A 35 -11.65 -17.30 -8.87
N ARG A 36 -12.91 -17.25 -9.31
CA ARG A 36 -13.67 -15.99 -9.39
C ARG A 36 -13.93 -15.36 -8.02
N ILE A 37 -14.14 -16.17 -6.96
CA ILE A 37 -14.27 -15.65 -5.59
C ILE A 37 -12.96 -14.98 -5.18
N ALA A 38 -11.81 -15.62 -5.43
CA ALA A 38 -10.52 -15.04 -5.13
C ALA A 38 -10.33 -13.68 -5.81
N GLN A 39 -10.55 -13.61 -7.13
CA GLN A 39 -10.40 -12.37 -7.88
C GLN A 39 -11.32 -11.26 -7.36
N ARG A 40 -12.58 -11.58 -7.04
CA ARG A 40 -13.53 -10.60 -6.47
C ARG A 40 -13.12 -10.13 -5.08
N ALA A 41 -12.63 -11.04 -4.23
CA ALA A 41 -12.13 -10.70 -2.91
C ALA A 41 -10.90 -9.78 -3.00
N ALA A 42 -9.97 -10.02 -3.94
CA ALA A 42 -8.84 -9.13 -4.20
C ALA A 42 -9.29 -7.72 -4.63
N PHE A 43 -10.28 -7.60 -5.53
CA PHE A 43 -10.82 -6.30 -5.93
C PHE A 43 -11.55 -5.60 -4.78
N ALA A 44 -12.29 -6.34 -3.95
CA ALA A 44 -12.94 -5.80 -2.76
C ALA A 44 -11.91 -5.30 -1.73
N ALA A 45 -10.80 -6.04 -1.54
CA ALA A 45 -9.69 -5.61 -0.68
C ALA A 45 -9.06 -4.30 -1.19
N LEU A 46 -8.80 -4.18 -2.50
CA LEU A 46 -8.34 -2.93 -3.12
C LEU A 46 -9.32 -1.77 -2.85
N GLY A 47 -10.62 -2.00 -3.00
CA GLY A 47 -11.65 -1.00 -2.68
C GLY A 47 -11.59 -0.54 -1.22
N CYS A 48 -11.50 -1.49 -0.29
CA CYS A 48 -11.40 -1.19 1.15
C CYS A 48 -10.12 -0.41 1.49
N ILE A 49 -8.97 -0.79 0.93
CA ILE A 49 -7.71 -0.07 1.14
C ILE A 49 -7.77 1.34 0.55
N GLY A 50 -8.38 1.51 -0.63
CA GLY A 50 -8.61 2.82 -1.24
C GLY A 50 -9.50 3.71 -0.37
N LEU A 51 -10.55 3.14 0.25
CA LEU A 51 -11.40 3.86 1.20
C LEU A 51 -10.65 4.23 2.49
N ALA A 52 -9.79 3.34 3.00
CA ALA A 52 -8.94 3.64 4.14
C ALA A 52 -7.97 4.80 3.82
N LEU A 53 -7.27 4.73 2.69
CA LEU A 53 -6.40 5.82 2.23
C LEU A 53 -7.16 7.15 2.09
N GLY A 54 -8.35 7.12 1.50
CA GLY A 54 -9.23 8.29 1.41
C GLY A 54 -9.65 8.84 2.78
N ALA A 55 -9.92 7.96 3.76
CA ALA A 55 -10.24 8.36 5.13
C ALA A 55 -9.05 9.03 5.82
N LEU A 56 -7.81 8.53 5.62
CA LEU A 56 -6.61 9.17 6.17
C LEU A 56 -6.37 10.55 5.55
N ILE A 57 -6.47 10.65 4.22
CA ILE A 57 -6.37 11.94 3.51
C ILE A 57 -7.44 12.92 4.02
N TYR A 58 -8.67 12.46 4.22
CA TYR A 58 -9.73 13.29 4.80
C TYR A 58 -9.33 13.82 6.18
N LEU A 59 -8.86 12.95 7.08
CA LEU A 59 -8.43 13.34 8.43
C LEU A 59 -7.29 14.35 8.42
N LEU A 60 -6.32 14.20 7.50
CA LEU A 60 -5.22 15.15 7.30
C LEU A 60 -5.72 16.51 6.79
N LEU A 61 -6.67 16.52 5.84
CA LEU A 61 -7.21 17.75 5.27
C LEU A 61 -8.13 18.51 6.24
N THR A 62 -8.80 17.80 7.15
CA THR A 62 -9.66 18.40 8.19
C THR A 62 -8.93 18.67 9.50
N ASP A 63 -7.61 18.47 9.57
CA ASP A 63 -6.80 18.70 10.76
C ASP A 63 -7.30 17.95 12.02
N ASP A 64 -7.72 16.69 11.86
CA ASP A 64 -8.18 15.88 12.99
C ASP A 64 -7.00 15.34 13.81
N PHE A 65 -6.49 16.19 14.71
CA PHE A 65 -5.35 15.88 15.57
C PHE A 65 -5.65 14.86 16.68
N SER A 66 -6.86 14.29 16.73
CA SER A 66 -7.12 13.15 17.62
C SER A 66 -6.40 11.87 17.19
N ILE A 67 -5.90 11.85 15.94
CA ILE A 67 -5.17 10.72 15.34
C ILE A 67 -3.67 11.00 15.40
N SER A 68 -2.90 10.04 15.91
CA SER A 68 -1.46 10.20 16.14
C SER A 68 -0.73 10.60 14.87
N HIS A 69 -1.02 9.92 13.75
CA HIS A 69 -0.44 10.22 12.45
C HIS A 69 -0.66 11.68 12.03
N VAL A 70 -1.89 12.19 12.16
CA VAL A 70 -2.26 13.56 11.76
C VAL A 70 -1.59 14.58 12.66
N ALA A 71 -1.60 14.35 13.98
CA ALA A 71 -0.96 15.21 14.96
C ALA A 71 0.56 15.28 14.79
N GLU A 72 1.20 14.22 14.33
CA GLU A 72 2.66 14.15 14.15
C GLU A 72 3.13 14.72 12.81
N THR A 73 2.31 14.64 11.76
CA THR A 73 2.76 14.90 10.38
C THR A 73 2.08 16.10 9.70
N SER A 74 1.08 16.71 10.33
CA SER A 74 0.36 17.87 9.78
C SER A 74 0.24 19.00 10.80
N ASN A 75 -0.12 20.19 10.34
CA ASN A 75 -0.56 21.33 11.15
C ASN A 75 -1.51 22.20 10.32
N ARG A 76 -2.23 23.11 10.97
CA ARG A 76 -3.26 23.95 10.31
C ARG A 76 -2.70 24.81 9.18
N ASN A 77 -1.48 25.31 9.34
CA ASN A 77 -0.83 26.21 8.38
C ASN A 77 -0.17 25.48 7.20
N LEU A 78 -0.14 24.14 7.21
CA LEU A 78 0.54 23.36 6.20
C LEU A 78 -0.22 23.45 4.86
N PRO A 79 0.43 23.82 3.75
CA PRO A 79 -0.22 23.83 2.44
C PRO A 79 -0.83 22.47 2.07
N VAL A 80 -1.94 22.49 1.33
CA VAL A 80 -2.75 21.30 1.03
C VAL A 80 -1.95 20.16 0.39
N TRP A 81 -1.03 20.46 -0.54
CA TRP A 81 -0.20 19.42 -1.16
C TRP A 81 0.75 18.74 -0.16
N TYR A 82 1.23 19.45 0.86
CA TYR A 82 2.03 18.87 1.92
C TYR A 82 1.17 18.13 2.95
N LYS A 83 -0.09 18.55 3.18
CA LYS A 83 -1.06 17.75 3.96
C LYS A 83 -1.35 16.41 3.28
N VAL A 84 -1.49 16.38 1.96
CA VAL A 84 -1.61 15.10 1.23
C VAL A 84 -0.31 14.29 1.33
N ALA A 85 0.84 14.95 1.19
CA ALA A 85 2.14 14.28 1.32
C ALA A 85 2.42 13.75 2.73
N ALA A 86 1.76 14.29 3.75
CA ALA A 86 1.86 13.81 5.12
C ALA A 86 1.41 12.34 5.27
N VAL A 87 0.59 11.81 4.35
CA VAL A 87 0.29 10.37 4.25
C VAL A 87 1.56 9.53 4.28
N TRP A 88 2.63 9.94 3.58
CA TRP A 88 3.92 9.25 3.61
C TRP A 88 5.00 10.02 4.38
N GLY A 89 4.58 10.93 5.27
CA GLY A 89 5.46 11.70 6.16
C GLY A 89 5.91 10.92 7.39
N ALA A 90 5.22 9.83 7.73
CA ALA A 90 5.54 8.91 8.81
C ALA A 90 5.43 7.45 8.37
N HIS A 91 5.89 6.54 9.24
CA HIS A 91 6.05 5.12 8.94
C HIS A 91 4.71 4.39 8.68
N ASP A 92 3.72 4.63 9.54
CA ASP A 92 2.38 4.05 9.52
C ASP A 92 1.57 4.42 8.26
N GLY A 93 1.57 5.70 7.90
CA GLY A 93 0.92 6.16 6.67
C GLY A 93 1.67 5.73 5.41
N SER A 94 3.02 5.70 5.44
CA SER A 94 3.83 5.16 4.35
C SER A 94 3.52 3.68 4.09
N LEU A 95 3.29 2.91 5.16
CA LEU A 95 2.90 1.51 5.05
C LEU A 95 1.48 1.34 4.49
N LEU A 96 0.55 2.25 4.80
CA LEU A 96 -0.77 2.29 4.13
C LEU A 96 -0.64 2.54 2.62
N LEU A 97 0.24 3.48 2.22
CA LEU A 97 0.52 3.76 0.82
C LEU A 97 1.15 2.53 0.12
N TRP A 98 2.04 1.82 0.81
CA TRP A 98 2.64 0.57 0.33
C TRP A 98 1.59 -0.50 0.05
N VAL A 99 0.70 -0.73 1.01
CA VAL A 99 -0.42 -1.68 0.89
C VAL A 99 -1.37 -1.26 -0.23
N PHE A 100 -1.67 0.03 -0.38
CA PHE A 100 -2.48 0.56 -1.48
C PHE A 100 -1.88 0.27 -2.85
N PHE A 101 -0.59 0.57 -3.06
CA PHE A 101 0.05 0.28 -4.34
C PHE A 101 0.18 -1.22 -4.61
N THR A 102 0.43 -2.02 -3.57
CA THR A 102 0.46 -3.49 -3.67
C THR A 102 -0.89 -4.02 -4.15
N ALA A 103 -1.99 -3.55 -3.56
CA ALA A 103 -3.34 -3.92 -3.95
C ALA A 103 -3.70 -3.40 -5.35
N LEU A 104 -3.31 -2.17 -5.70
CA LEU A 104 -3.59 -1.56 -7.00
C LEU A 104 -2.89 -2.33 -8.12
N ILE A 105 -1.59 -2.58 -7.98
CA ILE A 105 -0.79 -3.36 -8.94
C ILE A 105 -1.36 -4.77 -9.05
N SER A 106 -1.70 -5.41 -7.93
CA SER A 106 -2.33 -6.73 -7.93
C SER A 106 -3.66 -6.72 -8.69
N GLY A 107 -4.52 -5.73 -8.45
CA GLY A 107 -5.79 -5.57 -9.15
C GLY A 107 -5.60 -5.39 -10.66
N VAL A 108 -4.66 -4.56 -11.09
CA VAL A 108 -4.32 -4.34 -12.50
C VAL A 108 -3.83 -5.64 -13.15
N VAL A 109 -2.90 -6.35 -12.52
CA VAL A 109 -2.39 -7.64 -13.02
C VAL A 109 -3.50 -8.67 -13.16
N ILE A 110 -4.35 -8.80 -12.13
CA ILE A 110 -5.48 -9.72 -12.13
C ILE A 110 -6.44 -9.39 -13.27
N TYR A 111 -6.82 -8.13 -13.41
CA TYR A 111 -7.74 -7.68 -14.45
C TYR A 111 -7.21 -7.98 -15.86
N GLN A 112 -5.95 -7.65 -16.13
CA GLN A 112 -5.35 -7.80 -17.46
C GLN A 112 -5.12 -9.28 -17.86
N ASN A 113 -4.85 -10.16 -16.89
CA ASN A 113 -4.32 -11.50 -17.18
C ASN A 113 -5.28 -12.65 -16.85
N ARG A 114 -6.37 -12.40 -16.11
CA ARG A 114 -7.34 -13.44 -15.68
C ARG A 114 -7.92 -14.30 -16.82
N ALA A 115 -8.06 -13.74 -18.01
CA ALA A 115 -8.58 -14.48 -19.18
C ALA A 115 -7.48 -15.25 -19.95
N ARG A 116 -6.24 -14.73 -19.94
CA ARG A 116 -5.13 -15.23 -20.76
C ARG A 116 -4.42 -16.45 -20.15
N PHE A 117 -4.28 -16.49 -18.82
CA PHE A 117 -3.52 -17.53 -18.12
C PHE A 117 -4.35 -18.24 -17.03
N GLN A 118 -5.45 -18.87 -17.43
CA GLN A 118 -6.43 -19.45 -16.50
C GLN A 118 -5.82 -20.45 -15.50
N ASN A 119 -4.81 -21.22 -15.91
CA ASN A 119 -4.17 -22.23 -15.06
C ASN A 119 -3.10 -21.65 -14.11
N THR A 120 -2.46 -20.54 -14.49
CA THR A 120 -1.35 -19.94 -13.71
C THR A 120 -1.83 -18.82 -12.80
N MET A 121 -2.85 -18.07 -13.21
CA MET A 121 -3.36 -16.90 -12.47
C MET A 121 -3.81 -17.19 -11.03
N PRO A 122 -4.39 -18.35 -10.67
CA PRO A 122 -4.73 -18.63 -9.28
C PRO A 122 -3.48 -18.59 -8.37
N TYR A 123 -2.35 -19.11 -8.83
CA TYR A 123 -1.10 -19.09 -8.06
C TYR A 123 -0.46 -17.69 -8.05
N VAL A 124 -0.56 -16.93 -9.15
CA VAL A 124 -0.14 -15.51 -9.17
C VAL A 124 -0.93 -14.71 -8.15
N VAL A 125 -2.27 -14.85 -8.14
CA VAL A 125 -3.16 -14.21 -7.17
C VAL A 125 -2.78 -14.62 -5.75
N ALA A 126 -2.51 -15.91 -5.50
CA ALA A 126 -2.09 -16.38 -4.19
C ALA A 126 -0.81 -15.67 -3.70
N VAL A 127 0.23 -15.58 -4.53
CA VAL A 127 1.48 -14.90 -4.13
C VAL A 127 1.26 -13.41 -3.87
N LEU A 128 0.50 -12.74 -4.74
CA LEU A 128 0.16 -11.32 -4.58
C LEU A 128 -0.64 -11.08 -3.28
N MET A 129 -1.62 -11.94 -2.98
CA MET A 129 -2.45 -11.81 -1.78
C MET A 129 -1.73 -12.23 -0.51
N LEU A 130 -0.77 -13.15 -0.57
CA LEU A 130 0.12 -13.46 0.54
C LEU A 130 0.96 -12.22 0.89
N ASN A 131 1.58 -11.60 -0.11
CA ASN A 131 2.36 -10.38 0.07
C ASN A 131 1.49 -9.23 0.63
N LEU A 132 0.31 -9.01 0.06
CA LEU A 132 -0.63 -8.00 0.54
C LEU A 132 -1.08 -8.26 1.98
N SER A 133 -1.44 -9.50 2.32
CA SER A 133 -1.89 -9.87 3.67
C SER A 133 -0.78 -9.66 4.70
N PHE A 134 0.46 -10.00 4.35
CA PHE A 134 1.62 -9.76 5.23
C PHE A 134 1.76 -8.27 5.59
N PHE A 135 1.75 -7.38 4.60
CA PHE A 135 1.86 -5.94 4.86
C PHE A 135 0.61 -5.36 5.53
N LEU A 136 -0.59 -5.92 5.27
CA LEU A 136 -1.81 -5.54 6.00
C LEU A 136 -1.74 -5.93 7.48
N VAL A 137 -1.15 -7.07 7.83
CA VAL A 137 -0.91 -7.43 9.24
C VAL A 137 0.01 -6.42 9.91
N LEU A 138 1.12 -6.05 9.25
CA LEU A 138 2.02 -5.03 9.78
C LEU A 138 1.32 -3.67 9.93
N ASN A 139 0.53 -3.26 8.93
CA ASN A 139 -0.15 -1.97 8.95
C ASN A 139 -1.25 -1.92 10.00
N PHE A 140 -2.04 -2.98 10.19
CA PHE A 140 -3.12 -2.93 11.16
C PHE A 140 -2.63 -3.10 12.61
N PHE A 141 -1.69 -4.02 12.86
CA PHE A 141 -1.31 -4.40 14.22
C PHE A 141 -0.06 -3.68 14.74
N LEU A 142 0.91 -3.35 13.87
CA LEU A 142 2.19 -2.77 14.29
C LEU A 142 2.30 -1.28 13.97
N SER A 143 1.67 -0.80 12.90
CA SER A 143 1.83 0.58 12.43
C SER A 143 0.53 1.13 11.85
N ASN A 144 -0.47 1.26 12.74
CA ASN A 144 -1.82 1.66 12.38
C ASN A 144 -1.93 3.18 12.21
N PRO A 145 -2.21 3.69 10.99
CA PRO A 145 -2.30 5.13 10.73
C PRO A 145 -3.57 5.79 11.31
N PHE A 146 -4.52 5.01 11.83
CA PHE A 146 -5.74 5.47 12.47
C PHE A 146 -5.68 5.36 14.00
N ALA A 147 -4.50 5.07 14.56
CA ALA A 147 -4.31 5.03 16.00
C ALA A 147 -4.66 6.40 16.61
N ARG A 148 -5.45 6.38 17.69
CA ARG A 148 -5.80 7.59 18.43
C ARG A 148 -4.63 8.01 19.29
N LEU A 149 -4.40 9.32 19.37
CA LEU A 149 -3.39 9.90 20.22
C LEU A 149 -3.81 9.77 21.69
N MET A 150 -2.95 9.13 22.48
CA MET A 150 -3.16 8.91 23.91
C MET A 150 -2.08 9.63 24.71
N GLN A 151 -2.47 10.28 25.79
CA GLN A 151 -1.55 10.87 26.77
C GLN A 151 -1.56 10.03 28.04
N ILE A 152 -0.37 9.75 28.57
CA ILE A 152 -0.21 9.09 29.88
C ILE A 152 -0.18 10.18 30.95
N LEU A 153 -1.12 10.12 31.90
CA LEU A 153 -1.19 11.02 33.03
C LEU A 153 -0.17 10.64 34.11
N PRO A 154 0.16 11.54 35.05
CA PRO A 154 1.10 11.26 36.15
C PRO A 154 0.70 10.07 37.04
N ASP A 155 -0.58 9.69 37.05
CA ASP A 155 -1.13 8.54 37.76
C ASP A 155 -0.97 7.21 36.99
N GLY A 156 -0.37 7.23 35.79
CA GLY A 156 -0.17 6.08 34.92
C GLY A 156 -1.38 5.73 34.04
N SER A 157 -2.49 6.48 34.13
CA SER A 157 -3.66 6.26 33.27
C SER A 157 -3.45 6.85 31.87
N ALA A 158 -3.94 6.16 30.84
CA ALA A 158 -3.92 6.66 29.45
C ALA A 158 -5.28 7.25 29.10
N GLN A 159 -5.31 8.50 28.63
CA GLN A 159 -6.53 9.15 28.15
C GLN A 159 -6.35 9.71 26.74
N PRO A 160 -7.43 9.75 25.93
CA PRO A 160 -7.40 10.42 24.63
C PRO A 160 -7.00 11.88 24.78
N PHE A 161 -6.04 12.31 23.95
CA PHE A 161 -5.56 13.68 23.93
C PHE A 161 -5.67 14.26 22.52
N VAL A 162 -6.17 15.48 22.41
CA VAL A 162 -6.29 16.20 21.13
C VAL A 162 -5.56 17.53 21.28
N PRO A 163 -4.36 17.69 20.67
CA PRO A 163 -3.64 18.94 20.74
C PRO A 163 -4.35 20.02 19.92
N PRO A 164 -4.18 21.30 20.28
CA PRO A 164 -4.78 22.42 19.55
C PRO A 164 -4.26 22.54 18.10
N ASP A 165 -3.02 22.12 17.86
CA ASP A 165 -2.41 22.03 16.54
C ASP A 165 -1.43 20.84 16.48
N GLY A 166 -1.11 20.39 15.28
CA GLY A 166 -0.14 19.32 15.06
C GLY A 166 1.30 19.83 14.96
N ARG A 167 2.26 18.90 15.04
CA ARG A 167 3.70 19.19 15.00
C ARG A 167 4.17 19.69 13.63
N GLY A 168 3.36 19.47 12.59
CA GLY A 168 3.70 19.78 11.21
C GLY A 168 4.58 18.72 10.56
N LEU A 169 4.59 18.74 9.23
CA LEU A 169 5.47 17.88 8.45
C LEU A 169 6.93 18.27 8.69
N ASN A 170 7.81 17.28 8.82
CA ASN A 170 9.26 17.52 8.92
C ASN A 170 9.70 18.53 7.85
N PRO A 171 10.36 19.65 8.22
CA PRO A 171 10.76 20.69 7.28
C PRO A 171 11.55 20.19 6.08
N LEU A 172 12.35 19.12 6.24
CA LEU A 172 13.12 18.51 5.14
C LEU A 172 12.22 17.87 4.07
N LEU A 173 11.01 17.47 4.45
CA LEU A 173 10.01 16.89 3.54
C LEU A 173 9.14 17.96 2.85
N GLN A 174 9.26 19.23 3.26
CA GLN A 174 8.54 20.35 2.63
C GLN A 174 9.24 20.83 1.36
N TYR A 175 9.55 19.89 0.47
CA TYR A 175 10.12 20.14 -0.85
C TYR A 175 9.24 19.47 -1.90
N TRP A 176 8.97 20.15 -3.02
CA TRP A 176 8.04 19.66 -4.05
C TRP A 176 8.39 18.26 -4.55
N ALA A 177 9.69 17.92 -4.65
CA ALA A 177 10.08 16.58 -5.09
C ALA A 177 9.69 15.52 -4.06
N MET A 178 9.63 15.82 -2.76
CA MET A 178 9.16 14.87 -1.72
C MET A 178 7.66 14.63 -1.74
N VAL A 179 6.89 15.45 -2.47
CA VAL A 179 5.48 15.17 -2.77
C VAL A 179 5.34 14.10 -3.86
N ILE A 180 6.33 13.97 -4.75
CA ILE A 180 6.23 13.13 -5.94
C ILE A 180 7.16 11.91 -5.88
N HIS A 181 8.32 12.06 -5.24
CA HIS A 181 9.37 11.06 -5.14
C HIS A 181 8.89 9.79 -4.44
N PRO A 182 8.35 9.81 -3.21
CA PRO A 182 7.98 8.57 -2.50
C PRO A 182 6.92 7.76 -3.24
N PRO A 183 5.83 8.34 -3.79
CA PRO A 183 4.88 7.57 -4.60
C PRO A 183 5.50 6.89 -5.82
N ILE A 184 6.36 7.59 -6.57
CA ILE A 184 7.03 7.02 -7.75
C ILE A 184 8.02 5.92 -7.34
N LEU A 185 8.80 6.16 -6.29
CA LEU A 185 9.76 5.20 -5.75
C LEU A 185 9.03 3.93 -5.29
N TYR A 186 7.90 4.05 -4.60
CA TYR A 186 7.10 2.92 -4.13
C TYR A 186 6.49 2.13 -5.28
N LEU A 187 5.93 2.79 -6.29
CA LEU A 187 5.46 2.10 -7.50
C LEU A 187 6.59 1.30 -8.17
N GLY A 188 7.81 1.86 -8.20
CA GLY A 188 9.01 1.19 -8.71
C GLY A 188 9.54 0.06 -7.81
N PHE A 189 9.43 0.15 -6.50
CA PHE A 189 9.84 -0.96 -5.62
C PHE A 189 8.82 -2.10 -5.62
N ILE A 190 7.56 -1.75 -5.37
CA ILE A 190 6.46 -2.70 -5.19
C ILE A 190 6.15 -3.41 -6.50
N GLY A 191 6.29 -2.75 -7.65
CA GLY A 191 6.01 -3.34 -8.96
C GLY A 191 6.81 -4.61 -9.29
N PHE A 192 7.94 -4.86 -8.61
CA PHE A 192 8.71 -6.11 -8.78
C PHE A 192 8.01 -7.33 -8.17
N VAL A 193 6.96 -7.14 -7.36
CA VAL A 193 6.12 -8.24 -6.87
C VAL A 193 5.46 -9.00 -8.02
N VAL A 194 5.22 -8.35 -9.17
CA VAL A 194 4.57 -8.96 -10.33
C VAL A 194 5.46 -10.03 -10.98
N PRO A 195 6.68 -9.72 -11.47
CA PRO A 195 7.56 -10.75 -12.01
C PRO A 195 7.87 -11.86 -10.99
N PHE A 196 8.00 -11.53 -9.70
CA PHE A 196 8.15 -12.51 -8.64
C PHE A 196 6.95 -13.47 -8.55
N ALA A 197 5.72 -12.95 -8.52
CA ALA A 197 4.50 -13.75 -8.45
C ALA A 197 4.32 -14.67 -9.66
N PHE A 198 4.64 -14.18 -10.87
CA PHE A 198 4.64 -15.01 -12.07
C PHE A 198 5.70 -16.11 -12.03
N ALA A 199 6.93 -15.82 -11.60
CA ALA A 199 7.99 -16.82 -11.49
C ALA A 199 7.63 -17.94 -10.50
N VAL A 200 7.10 -17.60 -9.32
CA VAL A 200 6.64 -18.59 -8.33
C VAL A 200 5.47 -19.42 -8.88
N ALA A 201 4.49 -18.77 -9.51
CA ALA A 201 3.35 -19.48 -10.10
C ALA A 201 3.77 -20.44 -11.23
N ASP A 202 4.75 -20.07 -12.04
CA ASP A 202 5.26 -20.91 -13.12
C ASP A 202 6.02 -22.13 -12.57
N LEU A 203 6.81 -21.95 -11.51
CA LEU A 203 7.49 -23.05 -10.82
C LEU A 203 6.49 -24.07 -10.25
N VAL A 204 5.39 -23.58 -9.65
CA VAL A 204 4.32 -24.43 -9.11
C VAL A 204 3.57 -25.17 -10.22
N THR A 205 3.26 -24.50 -11.32
CA THR A 205 2.48 -25.09 -12.43
C THR A 205 3.31 -25.88 -13.44
N ARG A 206 4.65 -25.77 -13.37
CA ARG A 206 5.62 -26.42 -14.27
C ARG A 206 5.31 -26.18 -15.74
N GLN A 207 4.87 -24.98 -16.11
CA GLN A 207 4.51 -24.71 -17.51
C GLN A 207 5.75 -24.43 -18.37
N PRO A 208 5.94 -25.15 -19.49
CA PRO A 208 7.10 -24.96 -20.37
C PRO A 208 6.97 -23.72 -21.29
N LYS A 209 5.91 -22.92 -21.17
CA LYS A 209 5.56 -21.88 -22.16
C LYS A 209 5.98 -20.48 -21.71
N ASN A 210 6.81 -19.84 -22.53
CA ASN A 210 7.36 -18.48 -22.39
C ASN A 210 6.33 -17.32 -22.45
N ALA A 211 5.02 -17.59 -22.44
CA ALA A 211 4.02 -16.53 -22.63
C ALA A 211 3.95 -15.54 -21.45
N TRP A 212 4.37 -15.96 -20.25
CA TRP A 212 4.48 -15.10 -19.08
C TRP A 212 5.66 -14.11 -19.18
N ILE A 213 6.71 -14.45 -19.93
CA ILE A 213 7.92 -13.62 -20.11
C ILE A 213 7.57 -12.25 -20.71
N GLN A 214 6.59 -12.21 -21.63
CA GLN A 214 6.15 -10.94 -22.21
C GLN A 214 5.49 -10.02 -21.17
N VAL A 215 4.70 -10.60 -20.26
CA VAL A 215 4.03 -9.85 -19.18
C VAL A 215 5.07 -9.36 -18.18
N THR A 216 5.93 -10.26 -17.71
CA THR A 216 6.97 -9.91 -16.73
C THR A 216 7.96 -8.92 -17.30
N ARG A 217 8.37 -9.01 -18.56
CA ARG A 217 9.24 -8.01 -19.20
C ARG A 217 8.62 -6.62 -19.19
N ARG A 218 7.33 -6.47 -19.54
CA ARG A 218 6.65 -5.16 -19.54
C ARG A 218 6.58 -4.57 -18.13
N TRP A 219 6.23 -5.40 -17.15
CA TRP A 219 6.20 -4.99 -15.74
C TRP A 219 7.61 -4.63 -15.24
N THR A 220 8.61 -5.48 -15.44
CA THR A 220 10.01 -5.22 -15.08
C THR A 220 10.52 -3.90 -15.66
N LEU A 221 10.30 -3.62 -16.95
CA LEU A 221 10.76 -2.37 -17.57
C LEU A 221 10.02 -1.14 -17.01
N THR A 222 8.71 -1.24 -16.81
CA THR A 222 7.90 -0.13 -16.25
C THR A 222 8.33 0.17 -14.81
N THR A 223 8.44 -0.88 -14.00
CA THR A 223 8.87 -0.83 -12.61
C THR A 223 10.29 -0.28 -12.48
N TRP A 224 11.22 -0.76 -13.33
CA TRP A 224 12.59 -0.26 -13.38
C TRP A 224 12.65 1.23 -13.75
N LEU A 225 11.86 1.66 -14.74
CA LEU A 225 11.80 3.07 -15.14
C LEU A 225 11.28 3.96 -13.99
N LEU A 226 10.18 3.57 -13.34
CA LEU A 226 9.63 4.29 -12.19
C LEU A 226 10.62 4.34 -11.04
N LEU A 227 11.28 3.22 -10.73
CA LEU A 227 12.31 3.16 -9.71
C LEU A 227 13.48 4.10 -10.04
N GLY A 228 13.94 4.13 -11.29
CA GLY A 228 14.98 5.05 -11.76
C GLY A 228 14.58 6.51 -11.60
N ILE A 229 13.36 6.89 -12.00
CA ILE A 229 12.82 8.24 -11.79
C ILE A 229 12.75 8.57 -10.28
N GLY A 230 12.29 7.62 -9.47
CA GLY A 230 12.27 7.74 -8.02
C GLY A 230 13.65 8.05 -7.46
N VAL A 231 14.66 7.24 -7.80
CA VAL A 231 16.05 7.45 -7.36
C VAL A 231 16.60 8.82 -7.81
N LEU A 232 16.34 9.25 -9.05
CA LEU A 232 16.77 10.56 -9.55
C LEU A 232 16.13 11.72 -8.79
N LEU A 233 14.82 11.64 -8.50
CA LEU A 233 14.13 12.65 -7.68
C LEU A 233 14.67 12.70 -6.25
N GLY A 234 14.95 11.54 -5.66
CA GLY A 234 15.54 11.42 -4.33
C GLY A 234 16.96 12.00 -4.28
N ALA A 235 17.78 11.71 -5.30
CA ALA A 235 19.12 12.28 -5.44
C ALA A 235 19.07 13.81 -5.57
N LYS A 236 18.15 14.36 -6.37
CA LYS A 236 17.95 15.82 -6.48
C LYS A 236 17.57 16.44 -5.14
N TRP A 237 16.65 15.82 -4.40
CA TRP A 237 16.28 16.29 -3.08
C TRP A 237 17.46 16.24 -2.11
N ALA A 238 18.21 15.13 -2.05
CA ALA A 238 19.37 14.99 -1.18
C ALA A 238 20.46 16.03 -1.50
N TYR A 239 20.69 16.29 -2.78
CA TYR A 239 21.61 17.35 -3.21
C TYR A 239 21.18 18.73 -2.70
N VAL A 240 19.92 19.12 -2.92
CA VAL A 240 19.43 20.48 -2.59
C VAL A 240 19.16 20.68 -1.09
N VAL A 241 18.63 19.66 -0.40
CA VAL A 241 18.10 19.79 0.97
C VAL A 241 19.07 19.24 2.00
N LEU A 242 19.80 18.16 1.70
CA LEU A 242 20.77 17.56 2.62
C LEU A 242 22.21 18.05 2.39
N GLY A 243 22.46 18.82 1.33
CA GLY A 243 23.80 19.35 1.03
C GLY A 243 24.79 18.26 0.63
N TRP A 244 24.35 17.22 -0.11
CA TRP A 244 25.23 16.17 -0.64
C TRP A 244 26.17 16.66 -1.77
N GLY A 245 26.25 17.98 -1.99
CA GLY A 245 27.25 18.64 -2.81
C GLY A 245 27.15 20.15 -2.71
#